data_AF-A0A0F9QE26-F1
#
_entry.id   AF-A0A0F9QE26-F1
#
_cell.length_a   1.000
_cell.length_b   1.000
_cell.length_c   1.000
_cell.angle_alpha   90.00
_cell.angle_beta   90.00
_cell.angle_gamma   90.00
#
_symmetry.space_group_name_H-M   'P 1'
#
loop_
_entity.id
_entity.type
_entity.pdbx_description
1 polymer ?
#
loop_
_entity_poly.entity_id
_entity_poly.type
_entity_poly.pdbx_seq_one_letter_code
_entity_poly.pdbx_strand_id
1 'polypeptide(L)'
;MNIVPLIIIIVLLPLAMIVWNRQRVKGKLLCFMVKKDKSVMPRLCELRRNFVIYGEYAYEVYPDFIRLCRFPMGWPAFLQELVPAALYDEEDSTPLDWVFIGNRQGSSMELRAALDENW
;
A
#
# COMPACT_ATOMS: atom_id res chain seq x y z
N MET A 1 -14.24 -10.91 39.22
CA MET A 1 -14.00 -11.00 37.77
C MET A 1 -12.53 -10.68 37.54
N ASN A 2 -11.71 -11.64 37.11
CA ASN A 2 -10.27 -11.43 37.00
C ASN A 2 -9.95 -10.52 35.81
N ILE A 3 -9.39 -9.34 36.10
CA ILE A 3 -9.08 -8.29 35.11
C ILE A 3 -7.75 -8.59 34.38
N VAL A 4 -6.88 -9.38 35.01
CA VAL A 4 -5.57 -9.81 34.49
C VAL A 4 -5.63 -10.42 33.08
N PRO A 5 -6.49 -11.42 32.77
CA PRO A 5 -6.57 -11.97 31.42
C PRO A 5 -7.00 -10.93 30.38
N LEU A 6 -7.85 -9.96 30.76
CA LEU A 6 -8.30 -8.90 29.87
C LEU A 6 -7.13 -7.98 29.48
N ILE A 7 -6.29 -7.60 30.45
CA ILE A 7 -5.11 -6.76 30.23
C ILE A 7 -4.10 -7.47 29.33
N ILE A 8 -3.88 -8.77 29.55
CA ILE A 8 -2.97 -9.59 28.73
C ILE A 8 -3.44 -9.60 27.28
N ILE A 9 -4.74 -9.78 27.03
CA ILE A 9 -5.30 -9.77 25.67
C ILE A 9 -5.13 -8.39 25.02
N ILE A 10 -5.46 -7.32 25.75
CA ILE A 10 -5.40 -5.94 25.24
C ILE A 10 -3.97 -5.54 24.84
N VAL A 11 -2.95 -6.05 25.54
CA VAL A 11 -1.54 -5.71 25.25
C VAL A 11 -0.92 -6.66 24.24
N LEU A 12 -1.11 -7.99 24.40
CA LEU A 12 -0.46 -8.97 23.52
C LEU A 12 -1.06 -9.00 22.13
N LEU A 13 -2.36 -8.74 21.97
CA LEU A 13 -3.02 -8.83 20.67
C LEU A 13 -2.53 -7.74 19.69
N PRO A 14 -2.44 -6.45 20.05
CA PRO A 14 -1.81 -5.43 19.20
C PRO A 14 -0.35 -5.75 18.88
N LEU A 15 0.41 -6.24 19.88
CA LEU A 15 1.81 -6.59 19.68
C LEU A 15 1.97 -7.72 18.65
N ALA A 16 1.16 -8.77 18.78
CA ALA A 16 1.11 -9.88 17.84
C ALA A 16 0.71 -9.41 16.43
N MET A 17 -0.26 -8.50 16.32
CA MET A 17 -0.67 -7.91 15.04
C MET A 17 0.45 -7.11 14.38
N ILE A 18 1.20 -6.30 15.14
CA ILE A 18 2.36 -5.54 14.62
C ILE A 18 3.42 -6.51 14.09
N VAL A 19 3.80 -7.52 14.88
CA VAL A 19 4.80 -8.51 14.48
C VAL A 19 4.35 -9.27 13.24
N TRP A 20 3.10 -9.70 13.19
CA TRP A 20 2.52 -10.37 12.04
C TRP A 20 2.54 -9.48 10.78
N ASN A 21 2.16 -8.20 10.91
CA ASN A 21 2.18 -7.27 9.79
C ASN A 21 3.60 -7.03 9.27
N ARG A 22 4.58 -6.83 10.17
CA ARG A 22 6.00 -6.71 9.81
C ARG A 22 6.52 -7.90 9.03
N GLN A 23 6.21 -9.12 9.48
CA GLN A 23 6.62 -10.33 8.77
C GLN A 23 5.95 -10.42 7.39
N ARG A 24 4.69 -10.00 7.28
CA ARG A 24 3.93 -10.04 6.03
C ARG A 24 4.48 -9.09 4.96
N VAL A 25 4.96 -7.90 5.35
CA VAL A 25 5.46 -6.86 4.43
C VAL A 25 6.96 -6.97 4.14
N LYS A 26 7.72 -7.73 4.94
CA LYS A 26 9.16 -7.89 4.76
C LYS A 26 9.49 -8.44 3.37
N GLY A 27 10.36 -7.74 2.64
CA GLY A 27 10.79 -8.12 1.29
C GLY A 27 9.70 -7.97 0.23
N LYS A 28 8.63 -7.23 0.53
CA LYS A 28 7.53 -6.97 -0.40
C LYS A 28 7.42 -5.49 -0.72
N LEU A 29 6.86 -5.23 -1.89
CA LEU A 29 6.50 -3.90 -2.37
C LEU A 29 4.98 -3.86 -2.57
N LEU A 30 4.34 -2.77 -2.16
CA LEU A 30 2.91 -2.57 -2.35
C LEU A 30 2.65 -2.03 -3.75
N CYS A 31 2.25 -2.89 -4.67
CA CYS A 31 1.95 -2.54 -6.04
C CYS A 31 0.48 -2.16 -6.19
N PHE A 32 0.23 -1.03 -6.84
CA PHE A 32 -1.10 -0.64 -7.28
C PHE A 32 -1.18 -0.98 -8.76
N MET A 33 -1.89 -2.06 -9.08
CA MET A 33 -2.07 -2.50 -10.46
C MET A 33 -3.29 -1.79 -11.04
N VAL A 34 -3.07 -0.95 -12.05
CA VAL A 34 -4.09 -0.27 -12.83
C VAL A 34 -4.55 -1.20 -13.94
N LYS A 35 -5.86 -1.46 -13.99
CA LYS A 35 -6.48 -2.28 -15.01
C LYS A 35 -7.02 -1.44 -16.17
N LYS A 36 -7.36 -2.10 -17.28
CA LYS A 36 -8.04 -1.49 -18.44
C LYS A 36 -9.28 -0.67 -18.09
N ASP A 37 -10.06 -1.12 -17.11
CA ASP A 37 -11.26 -0.42 -16.64
C ASP A 37 -10.94 0.76 -15.70
N LYS A 38 -9.67 1.13 -15.60
CA LYS A 38 -9.13 2.15 -14.69
C LYS A 38 -9.31 1.79 -13.21
N SER A 39 -9.68 0.56 -12.88
CA SER A 39 -9.69 0.11 -11.48
C SER A 39 -8.27 -0.08 -10.98
N VAL A 40 -8.04 0.25 -9.70
CA VAL A 40 -6.75 0.10 -9.05
C VAL A 40 -6.85 -0.99 -8.00
N MET A 41 -6.01 -2.02 -8.13
CA MET A 41 -5.94 -3.12 -7.17
C MET A 41 -4.63 -3.12 -6.39
N PRO A 42 -4.65 -2.90 -5.06
CA PRO A 42 -3.45 -3.00 -4.24
C PRO A 42 -3.06 -4.47 -4.04
N ARG A 43 -1.80 -4.79 -4.32
CA ARG A 43 -1.20 -6.13 -4.17
C ARG A 43 0.14 -6.02 -3.47
N LEU A 44 0.38 -6.89 -2.48
CA LEU A 44 1.70 -7.05 -1.89
C LEU A 44 2.48 -8.04 -2.76
N CYS A 45 3.45 -7.53 -3.50
CA CYS A 45 4.22 -8.30 -4.46
C CYS A 45 5.65 -8.52 -3.94
N GLU A 46 6.29 -9.61 -4.37
CA GLU A 46 7.62 -9.97 -3.89
C GLU A 46 8.69 -9.13 -4.60
N LEU A 47 9.54 -8.46 -3.84
CA LEU A 47 10.65 -7.68 -4.40
C LEU A 47 11.87 -8.59 -4.55
N ARG A 48 12.32 -8.81 -5.79
CA ARG A 48 13.54 -9.55 -6.12
C ARG A 48 14.50 -8.67 -6.91
N ARG A 49 15.55 -8.20 -6.22
CA ARG A 49 16.54 -7.27 -6.79
C ARG A 49 15.86 -6.00 -7.33
N ASN A 50 15.80 -5.86 -8.65
CA ASN A 50 15.23 -4.69 -9.34
C ASN A 50 13.86 -5.01 -9.98
N PHE A 51 13.28 -6.17 -9.66
CA PHE A 51 12.00 -6.59 -10.20
C PHE A 51 11.02 -6.87 -9.06
N VAL A 52 9.76 -6.56 -9.32
CA VAL A 52 8.66 -7.04 -8.51
C VAL A 52 7.98 -8.18 -9.25
N ILE A 53 7.79 -9.30 -8.56
CA ILE A 53 7.18 -10.50 -9.12
C ILE A 53 5.75 -10.60 -8.62
N TYR A 54 4.82 -10.77 -9.57
CA TYR A 54 3.41 -11.02 -9.29
C TYR A 54 2.86 -12.02 -10.30
N GLY A 55 2.46 -13.20 -9.81
CA GLY A 55 2.05 -14.30 -10.69
C GLY A 55 3.20 -14.73 -11.60
N GLU A 56 2.96 -14.70 -12.91
CA GLU A 56 3.95 -15.03 -13.95
C GLU A 56 4.68 -13.79 -14.51
N TYR A 57 4.33 -12.60 -14.04
CA TYR A 57 4.85 -11.33 -14.54
C TYR A 57 5.95 -10.77 -13.63
N ALA A 58 6.93 -10.13 -14.26
CA ALA A 58 7.99 -9.39 -13.60
C ALA A 58 7.91 -7.92 -14.03
N TYR A 59 7.77 -7.03 -13.05
CA TYR A 59 7.66 -5.59 -13.24
C TYR A 59 8.97 -4.95 -12.85
N GLU A 60 9.54 -4.10 -13.70
CA GLU A 60 10.75 -3.36 -13.37
C GLU A 60 10.48 -2.33 -12.28
N VAL A 61 11.45 -2.17 -11.38
CA VAL A 61 11.37 -1.23 -10.27
C VAL A 61 12.28 -0.05 -10.55
N TYR A 62 11.66 1.12 -10.65
CA TYR A 62 12.36 2.39 -10.80
C TYR A 62 12.21 3.17 -9.49
N PRO A 63 13.32 3.43 -8.77
CA PRO A 63 13.29 4.12 -7.48
C PRO A 63 12.54 5.46 -7.50
N ASP A 64 12.60 6.17 -8.63
CA ASP A 64 11.97 7.49 -8.80
C ASP A 64 10.43 7.45 -8.75
N PHE A 65 9.83 6.31 -9.09
CA PHE A 65 8.37 6.08 -9.03
C PHE A 65 7.92 5.43 -7.73
N ILE A 66 8.84 5.17 -6.79
CA ILE A 66 8.50 4.60 -5.49
C ILE A 66 8.03 5.70 -4.54
N ARG A 67 6.94 5.43 -3.82
CA ARG A 67 6.44 6.26 -2.71
C ARG A 67 6.29 5.41 -1.45
N LEU A 68 6.27 6.04 -0.28
CA LEU A 68 6.02 5.34 0.98
C LEU A 68 4.53 5.41 1.31
N CYS A 69 3.92 4.25 1.56
CA CYS A 69 2.53 4.14 1.96
C CYS A 69 2.39 3.40 3.29
N ARG A 70 1.30 3.69 4.01
CA ARG A 70 0.94 2.95 5.23
C ARG A 70 0.13 1.71 4.87
N PHE A 71 0.57 0.54 5.34
CA PHE A 71 -0.10 -0.74 5.12
C PHE A 71 -0.29 -1.51 6.44
N PRO A 72 -1.43 -2.20 6.64
CA PRO A 72 -2.60 -2.24 5.78
C PRO A 72 -3.42 -0.95 5.84
N MET A 73 -3.99 -0.56 4.71
CA MET A 73 -4.88 0.60 4.63
C MET A 73 -6.13 0.40 5.50
N GLY A 74 -6.65 1.49 6.06
CA GLY A 74 -7.83 1.49 6.93
C GLY A 74 -7.57 1.08 8.39
N TRP A 75 -6.36 0.63 8.73
CA TRP A 75 -5.99 0.34 10.11
C TRP A 75 -5.57 1.59 10.88
N PRO A 76 -5.62 1.55 12.24
CA PRO A 76 -5.01 2.59 13.06
C PRO A 76 -3.52 2.77 12.75
N ALA A 77 -3.04 4.01 12.72
CA ALA A 77 -1.68 4.34 12.29
C ALA A 77 -0.57 3.61 13.07
N PHE A 78 -0.79 3.26 14.34
CA PHE A 78 0.17 2.54 15.18
C PHE A 78 0.27 1.03 14.88
N LEU A 79 -0.68 0.48 14.12
CA LEU A 79 -0.65 -0.91 13.62
C LEU A 79 -0.19 -0.98 12.16
N GLN A 80 -0.03 0.17 11.52
CA GLN A 80 0.40 0.28 10.14
C GLN A 80 1.92 0.32 10.05
N GLU A 81 2.45 -0.34 9.02
CA GLU A 81 3.86 -0.29 8.64
C GLU A 81 4.02 0.63 7.43
N LEU A 82 5.15 1.32 7.35
CA LEU A 82 5.55 2.05 6.14
C LEU A 82 6.16 1.07 5.15
N VAL A 83 5.56 0.96 3.98
CA VAL A 83 5.95 0.03 2.93
C VAL A 83 6.20 0.82 1.64
N PRO A 84 7.27 0.51 0.88
CA PRO A 84 7.45 1.08 -0.44
C PRO A 84 6.29 0.65 -1.34
N ALA A 85 5.84 1.58 -2.18
CA ALA A 85 4.72 1.41 -3.07
C ALA A 85 5.05 1.95 -4.46
N ALA A 86 4.54 1.28 -5.49
CA ALA A 86 4.66 1.68 -6.87
C ALA A 86 3.34 1.44 -7.61
N LEU A 87 3.11 2.22 -8.65
CA LEU A 87 1.95 2.13 -9.52
C LEU A 87 2.40 1.46 -10.83
N TYR A 88 1.60 0.54 -11.34
CA TYR A 88 1.89 -0.20 -12.57
C TYR A 88 0.65 -0.31 -13.43
N ASP A 89 0.84 -0.26 -14.75
CA ASP A 89 -0.16 -0.75 -15.69
C ASP A 89 -0.09 -2.29 -15.71
N GLU A 90 -1.21 -2.97 -15.43
CA GLU A 90 -1.27 -4.43 -15.38
C GLU A 90 -0.97 -5.06 -16.76
N GLU A 91 -1.34 -4.39 -17.86
CA GLU A 91 -1.23 -4.95 -19.21
C GLU A 91 0.13 -4.73 -19.83
N ASP A 92 0.60 -3.48 -19.77
CA ASP A 92 1.86 -3.09 -20.39
C ASP A 92 3.06 -3.39 -19.48
N SER A 93 2.82 -3.79 -18.23
CA SER A 93 3.85 -4.00 -17.20
C SER A 93 4.76 -2.79 -16.99
N THR A 94 4.25 -1.60 -17.33
CA THR A 94 5.00 -0.34 -17.24
C THR A 94 4.76 0.31 -15.87
N PRO A 95 5.81 0.85 -15.24
CA PRO A 95 5.65 1.67 -14.06
C PRO A 95 4.97 2.99 -14.44
N LEU A 96 4.02 3.41 -13.63
CA LEU A 96 3.32 4.69 -13.76
C LEU A 96 3.77 5.63 -12.66
N ASP A 97 3.79 6.93 -12.96
CA ASP A 97 4.10 7.94 -11.95
C ASP A 97 2.86 8.30 -11.11
N TRP A 98 3.11 8.69 -9.88
CA TRP A 98 2.10 9.19 -8.97
C TRP A 98 1.80 10.64 -9.31
N VAL A 99 0.62 10.92 -9.86
CA VAL A 99 0.18 12.30 -10.04
C VAL A 99 -0.08 12.92 -8.67
N PHE A 100 0.69 13.95 -8.34
CA PHE A 100 0.49 14.71 -7.10
C PHE A 100 -0.64 15.74 -7.31
N ILE A 101 -1.80 15.49 -6.71
CA ILE A 101 -3.01 16.33 -6.86
C ILE A 101 -3.00 17.54 -5.87
N GLY A 102 -1.81 17.99 -5.45
CA GLY A 102 -1.68 19.11 -4.51
C GLY A 102 -1.92 18.77 -3.04
N ASN A 103 -2.16 19.80 -2.22
CA ASN A 103 -2.40 19.64 -0.78
C ASN A 103 -3.70 18.88 -0.48
N ARG A 104 -3.75 18.30 0.73
CA ARG A 104 -4.88 17.56 1.32
C ARG A 104 -6.22 18.23 0.98
N GLN A 105 -6.93 17.65 0.01
CA GLN A 105 -8.29 18.03 -0.34
C GLN A 105 -9.15 17.73 0.89
N GLY A 106 -9.73 18.75 1.51
CA GLY A 106 -10.38 18.66 2.82
C GLY A 106 -11.74 17.97 2.74
N SER A 107 -12.39 18.03 1.58
CA SER A 107 -13.66 17.34 1.31
C SER A 107 -13.57 16.40 0.10
N SER A 108 -14.42 15.38 0.09
CA SER A 108 -14.55 14.44 -1.04
C SER A 108 -14.99 15.10 -2.35
N MET A 109 -15.68 16.24 -2.28
CA MET A 109 -16.05 17.04 -3.45
C MET A 109 -14.85 17.75 -4.07
N GLU A 110 -13.99 18.34 -3.24
CA GLU A 110 -12.76 18.98 -3.71
C GLU A 110 -11.85 17.93 -4.36
N LEU A 111 -11.72 16.77 -3.73
CA LEU A 111 -10.94 15.65 -4.23
C LEU A 111 -11.45 15.16 -5.61
N ARG A 112 -12.77 15.14 -5.81
CA ARG A 112 -13.37 14.82 -7.12
C ARG A 112 -13.05 15.87 -8.18
N ALA A 113 -13.18 17.16 -7.85
CA ALA A 113 -12.88 18.24 -8.78
C ALA A 113 -11.41 18.20 -9.25
N ALA A 114 -10.49 17.91 -8.35
CA ALA A 114 -9.07 17.83 -8.69
C ALA A 114 -8.67 16.54 -9.43
N LEU A 115 -9.45 15.46 -9.27
CA LEU A 115 -9.32 14.26 -10.10
C LEU A 115 -9.81 14.53 -11.52
N ASP A 116 -10.97 15.20 -11.68
CA ASP A 116 -11.55 15.52 -13.00
C ASP A 116 -10.65 16.42 -13.86
N GLU A 117 -9.80 17.26 -13.26
CA GLU A 117 -8.81 18.08 -14.02
C GLU A 117 -7.63 17.28 -14.57
N ASN A 118 -7.32 16.12 -13.99
CA ASN A 118 -6.12 15.33 -14.29
C ASN A 118 -6.42 13.99 -15.00
N TRP A 119 -7.68 13.73 -15.39
CA TRP A 119 -8.16 12.47 -15.99
C TRP A 119 -8.98 12.68 -17.26
#